data_AF-A0A958T3V7-F1
#
_entry.id   AF-A0A958T3V7-F1
#
_cell.length_a   1.000
_cell.length_b   1.000
_cell.length_c   1.000
_cell.angle_alpha   90.00
_cell.angle_beta   90.00
_cell.angle_gamma   90.00
#
_symmetry.space_group_name_H-M   'P 1'
#
loop_
_entity.id
_entity.type
_entity.pdbx_description
1 polymer ?
#
loop_
_entity_poly.entity_id
_entity_poly.type
_entity_poly.pdbx_seq_one_letter_code
_entity_poly.pdbx_strand_id
1 'polypeptide(L)'
;MSDDFLDNESHEPKGITFDFKGFLFKILNLWKVVFVSVGLALIIAYFINVRKQNVYKMESLISIESEQNSFFTSTTSISFNWGGVSGKVSKVMTSLKTRTHNEKVVDSLKFFMEYLVQGKYRLVDVYTNAPFEVIIDCDLPQILNAPIQLTYIDQNTFELSFDFKTSYVPVQYYNETKKKGEIAASPGIFTQTFRFGQTIRLPFFNATVVSKPGQSIKPGSTYFVRFSNFDSVVSHYQNSIKVDTYSKNSQSVLVLSLTGHNKKRLVDYLNATSVILSRSELNRKNLYATNTIKFIDSTLSTVNNDLKAVTDEMNNFRKNNKVFDVSAEMQQVSERLKNYERDKEQENIKLNYLDALETYLRTKTDYTKIAAPSSVGIAETNILNSVSKITALAIERQNLEYTTKEGNVLFKDLDRQIDAEKNVLLETIKSTKEIINVSLSTINRSIAQMQAMLSTLPEDQQEFLKIQRKLDISQEAYNLFQAKRSEAAIIKAASVSDIVVIDEAKDIGGGLIGPNKSLNYMMALMIGFFLPMFLIFVIFLLDTTIHGSDEVERLSRIPIIGLIGKYRYQNNLVVFEKPKS
;
A
#
# COMPACT_ATOMS: atom_id res chain seq x y z
N MET A 1 91.91 26.74 -32.95
CA MET A 1 90.96 26.16 -33.91
C MET A 1 89.79 25.65 -33.09
N SER A 2 88.90 26.50 -32.58
CA SER A 2 87.78 27.16 -33.29
C SER A 2 86.96 26.15 -34.08
N ASP A 3 86.04 25.49 -33.38
CA ASP A 3 84.82 24.95 -33.97
C ASP A 3 83.68 25.20 -32.99
N ASP A 4 82.82 26.14 -33.40
CA ASP A 4 81.60 26.53 -32.74
C ASP A 4 80.66 25.32 -32.64
N PHE A 5 80.34 24.94 -31.40
CA PHE A 5 79.27 24.00 -31.11
C PHE A 5 77.93 24.64 -31.47
N LEU A 6 77.26 24.02 -32.43
CA LEU A 6 75.89 24.29 -32.85
C LEU A 6 74.91 24.09 -31.68
N ASP A 7 74.46 25.18 -31.06
CA ASP A 7 73.23 25.18 -30.27
C ASP A 7 72.05 25.14 -31.24
N ASN A 8 71.65 23.91 -31.57
CA ASN A 8 70.42 23.59 -32.26
C ASN A 8 69.28 23.69 -31.23
N GLU A 9 68.76 24.91 -30.98
CA GLU A 9 67.45 25.06 -30.32
C GLU A 9 66.39 24.48 -31.26
N SER A 10 66.11 23.21 -31.04
CA SER A 10 64.93 22.53 -31.53
C SER A 10 63.69 23.25 -30.99
N HIS A 11 63.12 24.16 -31.80
CA HIS A 11 61.75 24.60 -31.59
C HIS A 11 60.83 23.41 -31.85
N GLU A 12 60.46 22.71 -30.77
CA GLU A 12 59.33 21.79 -30.78
C GLU A 12 58.11 22.47 -31.44
N PRO A 13 57.29 21.71 -32.20
CA PRO A 13 56.02 22.25 -32.66
C PRO A 13 55.19 22.61 -31.43
N LYS A 14 55.09 23.91 -31.14
CA LYS A 14 54.18 24.42 -30.10
C LYS A 14 52.80 23.90 -30.45
N GLY A 15 52.34 22.90 -29.70
CA GLY A 15 51.00 22.36 -29.82
C GLY A 15 49.97 23.49 -29.83
N ILE A 16 48.83 23.26 -30.46
CA ILE A 16 47.73 24.23 -30.57
C ILE A 16 47.44 24.76 -29.16
N THR A 17 47.94 25.96 -28.85
CA THR A 17 47.75 26.62 -27.57
C THR A 17 46.47 27.42 -27.69
N PHE A 18 45.44 27.02 -26.93
CA PHE A 18 44.14 27.67 -26.97
C PHE A 18 44.28 29.17 -26.60
N ASP A 19 43.82 30.06 -27.49
CA ASP A 19 43.84 31.50 -27.24
C ASP A 19 42.65 31.94 -26.38
N PHE A 20 42.88 31.97 -25.06
CA PHE A 20 41.91 32.45 -24.08
C PHE A 20 41.53 33.92 -24.28
N LYS A 21 42.46 34.77 -24.77
CA LYS A 21 42.23 36.20 -24.94
C LYS A 21 41.31 36.45 -26.14
N GLY A 22 41.59 35.80 -27.27
CA GLY A 22 40.73 35.84 -28.46
C GLY A 22 39.32 35.31 -28.19
N PHE A 23 39.21 34.19 -27.45
CA PHE A 23 37.91 33.65 -27.05
C PHE A 23 37.11 34.64 -26.18
N LEU A 24 37.75 35.31 -25.21
CA LEU A 24 37.10 36.32 -24.37
C LEU A 24 36.60 37.52 -25.19
N PHE A 25 37.39 38.02 -26.15
CA PHE A 25 36.94 39.09 -27.05
C PHE A 25 35.78 38.65 -27.94
N LYS A 26 35.75 37.40 -28.40
CA LYS A 26 34.64 36.84 -29.18
C LYS A 26 33.36 36.79 -28.34
N ILE A 27 33.44 36.34 -27.08
CA ILE A 27 32.31 36.39 -26.13
C ILE A 27 31.84 37.83 -25.91
N LEU A 28 32.76 38.77 -25.67
CA LEU A 28 32.43 40.18 -25.48
C LEU A 28 31.82 40.84 -26.72
N ASN A 29 32.12 40.37 -27.93
CA ASN A 29 31.46 40.84 -29.15
C ASN A 29 30.04 40.25 -29.29
N LEU A 30 29.86 38.98 -28.93
CA LEU A 30 28.60 38.24 -29.04
C LEU A 30 27.74 38.28 -27.75
N TRP A 31 28.05 39.17 -26.80
CA TRP A 31 27.34 39.25 -25.51
C TRP A 31 25.82 39.40 -25.64
N LYS A 32 25.35 40.07 -26.70
CA LYS A 32 23.93 40.22 -27.03
C LYS A 32 23.26 38.86 -27.29
N VAL A 33 23.98 37.91 -27.90
CA VAL A 33 23.47 36.55 -28.16
C VAL A 33 23.28 35.80 -26.85
N VAL A 34 24.24 35.90 -25.93
CA VAL A 34 24.11 35.30 -24.58
C VAL A 34 22.94 35.94 -23.83
N PHE A 35 22.82 37.27 -23.84
CA PHE A 35 21.74 37.97 -23.17
C PHE A 35 20.35 37.60 -23.72
N VAL A 36 20.20 37.56 -25.05
CA VAL A 36 18.95 37.14 -25.70
C VAL A 36 18.63 35.67 -25.39
N SER A 37 19.64 34.80 -25.37
CA SER A 37 19.46 33.38 -25.03
C SER A 37 18.98 33.19 -23.59
N VAL A 38 19.57 33.91 -22.63
CA VAL A 38 19.10 33.93 -21.23
C VAL A 38 17.66 34.44 -21.13
N GLY A 39 17.33 35.55 -21.80
CA GLY A 39 15.97 36.09 -21.83
C GLY A 39 14.95 35.08 -22.39
N LEU A 40 15.29 34.42 -23.50
CA LEU A 40 14.45 33.39 -24.10
C LEU A 40 14.26 32.18 -23.19
N ALA A 41 15.34 31.70 -22.55
CA ALA A 41 15.28 30.58 -21.62
C ALA A 41 14.39 30.90 -20.40
N LEU A 42 14.47 32.12 -19.87
CA LEU A 42 13.60 32.58 -18.77
C LEU A 42 12.13 32.67 -19.19
N ILE A 43 11.84 33.15 -20.41
CA ILE A 43 10.48 33.17 -20.97
C ILE A 43 9.93 31.74 -21.10
N ILE A 44 10.74 30.80 -21.59
CA ILE A 44 10.37 29.38 -21.67
C ILE A 44 10.07 28.82 -20.27
N ALA A 45 10.92 29.08 -19.28
CA ALA A 45 10.70 28.65 -17.91
C ALA A 45 9.43 29.24 -17.29
N TYR A 46 9.14 30.52 -17.56
CA TYR A 46 7.90 31.16 -17.16
C TYR A 46 6.68 30.44 -17.74
N PHE A 47 6.67 30.14 -19.05
CA PHE A 47 5.58 29.41 -19.68
C PHE A 47 5.42 27.99 -19.14
N ILE A 48 6.52 27.27 -18.87
CA ILE A 48 6.48 25.95 -18.24
C ILE A 48 5.86 26.04 -16.84
N ASN A 49 6.28 27.01 -16.03
CA ASN A 49 5.82 27.19 -14.65
C ASN A 49 4.34 27.58 -14.57
N VAL A 50 3.86 28.43 -15.48
CA VAL A 50 2.46 28.87 -15.51
C VAL A 50 1.53 27.79 -16.05
N ARG A 51 2.00 26.97 -16.99
CA ARG A 51 1.19 25.91 -17.59
C ARG A 51 1.14 24.65 -16.74
N LYS A 52 2.17 24.33 -15.95
CA LYS A 52 2.18 23.15 -15.07
C LYS A 52 1.22 23.33 -13.89
N GLN A 53 0.45 22.28 -13.60
CA GLN A 53 -0.49 22.29 -12.49
C GLN A 53 0.23 22.06 -11.17
N ASN A 54 -0.23 22.74 -10.13
CA ASN A 54 0.28 22.55 -8.78
C ASN A 54 0.10 21.09 -8.33
N VAL A 55 1.15 20.53 -7.74
CA VAL A 55 1.14 19.19 -7.15
C VAL A 55 1.22 19.37 -5.65
N TYR A 56 0.27 18.76 -4.96
CA TYR A 56 0.19 18.75 -3.51
C TYR A 56 0.55 17.37 -2.95
N LYS A 57 1.06 17.34 -1.73
CA LYS A 57 1.23 16.13 -0.92
C LYS A 57 0.37 16.28 0.34
N MET A 58 -0.38 15.23 0.66
CA MET A 58 -1.10 15.10 1.93
C MET A 58 -0.61 13.86 2.66
N GLU A 59 -0.72 13.87 3.98
CA GLU A 59 -0.24 12.81 4.86
C GLU A 59 -1.29 12.50 5.93
N SER A 60 -1.33 11.24 6.39
CA SER A 60 -2.08 10.79 7.57
C SER A 60 -1.23 9.81 8.36
N LEU A 61 -1.42 9.78 9.68
CA LEU A 61 -0.71 8.90 10.60
C LEU A 61 -1.64 7.84 11.16
N ILE A 62 -1.24 6.58 11.07
CA ILE A 62 -1.93 5.45 11.69
C ILE A 62 -0.99 4.72 12.65
N SER A 63 -1.52 4.28 13.78
CA SER A 63 -0.87 3.39 14.73
C SER A 63 -1.36 1.96 14.51
N ILE A 64 -0.45 1.01 14.67
CA ILE A 64 -0.74 -0.42 14.73
C ILE A 64 -0.46 -0.84 16.15
N GLU A 65 -1.52 -1.07 16.91
CA GLU A 65 -1.41 -1.47 18.30
C GLU A 65 -1.27 -2.99 18.41
N SER A 66 -0.39 -3.44 19.30
CA SER A 66 -0.35 -4.84 19.74
C SER A 66 -1.05 -4.93 21.09
N GLU A 67 -2.25 -5.48 21.13
CA GLU A 67 -2.91 -5.81 22.39
C GLU A 67 -2.10 -6.93 23.08
N GLN A 68 -1.36 -6.57 24.12
CA GLN A 68 -1.21 -7.45 25.27
C GLN A 68 -2.21 -6.95 26.30
N ASN A 69 -3.33 -7.65 26.45
CA ASN A 69 -4.23 -7.36 27.56
C ASN A 69 -3.46 -7.56 28.87
N SER A 70 -3.38 -6.55 29.73
CA SER A 70 -2.65 -6.64 31.00
C SER A 70 -3.17 -7.75 31.94
N PHE A 71 -4.38 -8.26 31.69
CA PHE A 71 -4.99 -9.38 32.41
C PHE A 71 -4.54 -10.78 31.93
N PHE A 72 -3.92 -10.91 30.75
CA PHE A 72 -3.50 -12.19 30.19
C PHE A 72 -1.99 -12.19 29.92
N THR A 73 -1.25 -13.13 30.51
CA THR A 73 0.18 -13.29 30.24
C THR A 73 0.40 -13.84 28.83
N SER A 74 1.54 -13.52 28.21
CA SER A 74 1.90 -13.95 26.84
C SER A 74 1.86 -15.47 26.61
N THR A 75 1.93 -16.27 27.67
CA THR A 75 1.89 -17.75 27.62
C THR A 75 0.48 -18.33 27.73
N THR A 76 -0.49 -17.56 28.25
CA THR A 76 -1.88 -18.02 28.45
C THR A 76 -2.88 -17.28 27.58
N SER A 77 -2.50 -16.20 26.91
CA SER A 77 -3.37 -15.51 25.96
C SER A 77 -3.47 -16.25 24.63
N ILE A 78 -4.65 -16.32 24.02
CA ILE A 78 -4.83 -16.55 22.58
C ILE A 78 -4.17 -15.36 21.87
N SER A 79 -2.86 -15.47 21.66
CA SER A 79 -2.09 -14.48 20.94
C SER A 79 -2.49 -14.51 19.47
N PHE A 80 -3.17 -13.46 19.02
CA PHE A 80 -3.40 -13.17 17.61
C PHE A 80 -2.20 -12.42 16.99
N ASN A 81 -1.05 -12.38 17.67
CA ASN A 81 0.15 -11.65 17.24
C ASN A 81 1.06 -12.57 16.40
N TRP A 82 0.69 -12.76 15.13
CA TRP A 82 1.40 -13.60 14.15
C TRP A 82 2.68 -12.93 13.63
N GLY A 83 3.75 -12.96 14.42
CA GLY A 83 5.09 -12.45 14.03
C GLY A 83 5.57 -11.19 14.76
N GLY A 84 4.96 -10.86 15.91
CA GLY A 84 5.27 -9.64 16.67
C GLY A 84 4.82 -8.35 15.97
N VAL A 85 5.16 -7.20 16.56
CA VAL A 85 4.78 -5.88 16.02
C VAL A 85 5.31 -5.69 14.59
N SER A 86 6.56 -6.12 14.32
CA SER A 86 7.17 -6.00 12.98
C SER A 86 6.43 -6.81 11.90
N GLY A 87 6.03 -8.06 12.17
CA GLY A 87 5.25 -8.86 11.23
C GLY A 87 3.88 -8.25 10.91
N LYS A 88 3.22 -7.71 11.93
CA LYS A 88 1.91 -7.03 11.80
C LYS A 88 2.01 -5.76 10.95
N VAL A 89 3.05 -4.96 11.19
CA VAL A 89 3.32 -3.74 10.41
C VAL A 89 3.54 -4.07 8.94
N SER A 90 4.44 -5.02 8.63
CA SER A 90 4.71 -5.45 7.26
C SER A 90 3.46 -5.96 6.55
N LYS A 91 2.59 -6.70 7.26
CA LYS A 91 1.31 -7.16 6.74
C LYS A 91 0.37 -6.01 6.38
N VAL A 92 0.24 -5.02 7.27
CA VAL A 92 -0.59 -3.82 7.01
C VAL A 92 -0.04 -3.01 5.84
N MET A 93 1.28 -2.78 5.79
CA MET A 93 1.93 -2.08 4.67
C MET A 93 1.67 -2.78 3.33
N THR A 94 1.70 -4.12 3.33
CA THR A 94 1.38 -4.92 2.14
C THR A 94 -0.10 -4.79 1.80
N SER A 95 -0.98 -4.92 2.79
CA SER A 95 -2.44 -4.83 2.61
C SER A 95 -2.87 -3.51 1.98
N LEU A 96 -2.30 -2.39 2.42
CA LEU A 96 -2.54 -1.05 1.85
C LEU A 96 -2.17 -0.94 0.36
N LYS A 97 -1.19 -1.74 -0.10
CA LYS A 97 -0.74 -1.80 -1.51
C LYS A 97 -1.49 -2.84 -2.34
N THR A 98 -2.38 -3.64 -1.75
CA THR A 98 -3.15 -4.64 -2.50
C THR A 98 -4.22 -3.99 -3.36
N ARG A 99 -4.54 -4.62 -4.49
CA ARG A 99 -5.63 -4.18 -5.36
C ARG A 99 -6.97 -4.21 -4.59
N THR A 100 -7.24 -5.27 -3.85
CA THR A 100 -8.46 -5.47 -3.05
C THR A 100 -8.74 -4.33 -2.08
N HIS A 101 -7.71 -3.80 -1.39
CA HIS A 101 -7.90 -2.65 -0.52
C HIS A 101 -8.25 -1.38 -1.31
N ASN A 102 -7.49 -1.09 -2.36
CA ASN A 102 -7.66 0.13 -3.15
C ASN A 102 -8.99 0.12 -3.95
N GLU A 103 -9.49 -1.05 -4.38
CA GLU A 103 -10.83 -1.20 -4.97
C GLU A 103 -11.92 -0.75 -3.99
N LYS A 104 -11.88 -1.23 -2.74
CA LYS A 104 -12.84 -0.83 -1.69
C LYS A 104 -12.82 0.68 -1.44
N VAL A 105 -11.63 1.30 -1.46
CA VAL A 105 -11.48 2.75 -1.27
C VAL A 105 -12.05 3.53 -2.46
N VAL A 106 -11.70 3.14 -3.69
CA VAL A 106 -12.17 3.81 -4.91
C VAL A 106 -13.68 3.66 -5.07
N ASP A 107 -14.25 2.49 -4.77
CA ASP A 107 -15.70 2.26 -4.79
C ASP A 107 -16.40 3.09 -3.71
N SER A 108 -15.89 3.10 -2.47
CA SER A 108 -16.48 3.87 -1.37
C SER A 108 -16.52 5.38 -1.65
N LEU A 109 -15.50 5.92 -2.31
CA LEU A 109 -15.41 7.34 -2.64
C LEU A 109 -15.97 7.68 -4.04
N LYS A 110 -16.33 6.66 -4.83
CA LYS A 110 -16.72 6.76 -6.24
C LYS A 110 -15.72 7.57 -7.08
N PHE A 111 -14.43 7.35 -6.84
CA PHE A 111 -13.34 8.14 -7.44
C PHE A 111 -13.20 7.99 -8.95
N PHE A 112 -13.87 7.01 -9.55
CA PHE A 112 -14.05 6.90 -10.99
C PHE A 112 -14.88 8.06 -11.58
N MET A 113 -15.62 8.82 -10.79
CA MET A 113 -16.31 10.04 -11.23
C MET A 113 -15.45 11.28 -11.01
N GLU A 114 -15.35 12.12 -12.04
CA GLU A 114 -14.63 13.38 -12.00
C GLU A 114 -15.53 14.55 -12.38
N TYR A 115 -15.45 15.60 -11.58
CA TYR A 115 -16.14 16.86 -11.83
C TYR A 115 -15.10 17.87 -12.28
N LEU A 116 -15.19 18.35 -13.52
CA LEU A 116 -14.20 19.21 -14.12
C LEU A 116 -14.81 20.57 -14.48
N VAL A 117 -13.99 21.62 -14.47
CA VAL A 117 -14.34 22.95 -14.97
C VAL A 117 -13.27 23.43 -15.95
N GLN A 118 -13.66 24.22 -16.96
CA GLN A 118 -12.70 24.82 -17.89
C GLN A 118 -11.85 25.87 -17.16
N GLY A 119 -10.58 25.55 -16.92
CA GLY A 119 -9.58 26.50 -16.45
C GLY A 119 -8.91 27.26 -17.61
N LYS A 120 -7.93 28.12 -17.29
CA LYS A 120 -7.20 28.93 -18.29
C LYS A 120 -6.49 28.10 -19.37
N TYR A 121 -6.01 26.90 -19.01
CA TYR A 121 -5.17 26.08 -19.90
C TYR A 121 -5.63 24.63 -20.04
N ARG A 122 -6.54 24.16 -19.16
CA ARG A 122 -6.93 22.76 -19.03
C ARG A 122 -8.22 22.63 -18.25
N LEU A 123 -8.85 21.46 -18.33
CA LEU A 123 -9.89 21.04 -17.40
C LEU A 123 -9.29 20.82 -16.01
N VAL A 124 -9.91 21.41 -14.98
CA VAL A 124 -9.48 21.33 -13.59
C VAL A 124 -10.52 20.56 -12.79
N ASP A 125 -10.09 19.54 -12.06
CA ASP A 125 -10.95 18.76 -11.18
C ASP A 125 -11.34 19.57 -9.94
N VAL A 126 -12.65 19.82 -9.81
CA VAL A 126 -13.26 20.58 -8.73
C VAL A 126 -13.83 19.70 -7.63
N TYR A 127 -13.97 18.38 -7.85
CA TYR A 127 -14.45 17.39 -6.88
C TYR A 127 -15.61 17.92 -6.00
N THR A 128 -15.44 18.07 -4.68
CA THR A 128 -16.51 18.55 -3.78
C THR A 128 -16.92 20.01 -3.98
N ASN A 129 -16.11 20.83 -4.67
CA ASN A 129 -16.46 22.22 -5.02
C ASN A 129 -17.44 22.31 -6.21
N ALA A 130 -17.77 21.21 -6.88
CA ALA A 130 -18.83 21.19 -7.86
C ALA A 130 -20.17 21.54 -7.19
N PRO A 131 -21.00 22.42 -7.79
CA PRO A 131 -22.24 22.86 -7.18
C PRO A 131 -23.40 21.87 -7.32
N PHE A 132 -23.11 20.69 -7.85
CA PHE A 132 -24.03 19.58 -8.02
C PHE A 132 -23.37 18.27 -7.60
N GLU A 133 -24.19 17.24 -7.50
CA GLU A 133 -23.78 15.86 -7.30
C GLU A 133 -24.45 14.98 -8.35
N VAL A 134 -23.68 14.06 -8.93
CA VAL A 134 -24.16 13.08 -9.89
C VAL A 134 -24.35 11.75 -9.18
N ILE A 135 -25.59 11.28 -9.11
CA ILE A 135 -25.96 9.99 -8.56
C ILE A 135 -26.19 9.05 -9.73
N ILE A 136 -25.29 8.09 -9.94
CA ILE A 136 -25.42 7.12 -11.02
C ILE A 136 -26.20 5.88 -10.62
N ASP A 137 -26.80 5.25 -11.61
CA ASP A 137 -27.20 3.84 -11.53
C ASP A 137 -25.99 2.98 -11.96
N CYS A 138 -25.47 2.18 -11.03
CA CYS A 138 -24.28 1.36 -11.25
C CYS A 138 -24.54 0.17 -12.18
N ASP A 139 -25.79 -0.26 -12.34
CA ASP A 139 -26.19 -1.38 -13.21
C ASP A 139 -26.38 -0.94 -14.67
N LEU A 140 -26.31 0.35 -14.94
CA LEU A 140 -26.39 0.92 -16.28
C LEU A 140 -25.03 1.46 -16.75
N PRO A 141 -24.75 1.40 -18.06
CA PRO A 141 -23.47 1.82 -18.60
C PRO A 141 -23.28 3.34 -18.53
N GLN A 142 -22.04 3.78 -18.29
CA GLN A 142 -21.62 5.17 -18.45
C GLN A 142 -20.47 5.26 -19.46
N ILE A 143 -20.41 6.35 -20.20
CA ILE A 143 -19.33 6.64 -21.14
C ILE A 143 -17.96 6.73 -20.47
N LEU A 144 -16.96 6.12 -21.08
CA LEU A 144 -15.63 5.99 -20.49
C LEU A 144 -14.63 7.03 -21.05
N ASN A 145 -13.91 7.69 -20.14
CA ASN A 145 -12.85 8.67 -20.38
C ASN A 145 -13.23 9.90 -21.22
N ALA A 146 -14.51 10.14 -21.47
CA ALA A 146 -14.99 11.27 -22.24
C ALA A 146 -15.76 12.26 -21.33
N PRO A 147 -15.40 13.57 -21.31
CA PRO A 147 -16.09 14.56 -20.50
C PRO A 147 -17.43 14.94 -21.14
N ILE A 148 -18.53 14.68 -20.42
CA ILE A 148 -19.87 15.15 -20.75
C ILE A 148 -20.00 16.59 -20.26
N GLN A 149 -20.48 17.49 -21.11
CA GLN A 149 -20.64 18.90 -20.77
C GLN A 149 -22.02 19.14 -20.14
N LEU A 150 -22.05 19.90 -19.04
CA LEU A 150 -23.24 20.41 -18.38
C LEU A 150 -23.18 21.94 -18.36
N THR A 151 -24.08 22.59 -19.09
CA THR A 151 -24.21 24.05 -19.12
C THR A 151 -25.44 24.47 -18.33
N TYR A 152 -25.27 25.31 -17.32
CA TYR A 152 -26.39 25.83 -16.54
C TYR A 152 -27.22 26.81 -17.37
N ILE A 153 -28.53 26.59 -17.47
CA ILE A 153 -29.45 27.54 -18.11
C ILE A 153 -30.07 28.43 -17.02
N ASP A 154 -30.62 27.81 -15.98
CA ASP A 154 -31.22 28.50 -14.83
C ASP A 154 -30.96 27.73 -13.51
N GLN A 155 -31.65 28.08 -12.43
CA GLN A 155 -31.47 27.43 -11.11
C GLN A 155 -31.99 25.98 -11.06
N ASN A 156 -32.90 25.61 -11.97
CA ASN A 156 -33.62 24.34 -12.01
C ASN A 156 -33.31 23.50 -13.25
N THR A 157 -32.72 24.09 -14.29
CA THR A 157 -32.46 23.44 -15.58
C THR A 157 -31.01 23.57 -16.04
N PHE A 158 -30.55 22.53 -16.73
CA PHE A 158 -29.25 22.49 -17.37
C PHE A 158 -29.33 21.82 -18.73
N GLU A 159 -28.45 22.23 -19.62
CA GLU A 159 -28.22 21.58 -20.90
C GLU A 159 -27.08 20.57 -20.76
N LEU A 160 -27.36 19.32 -21.14
CA LEU A 160 -26.34 18.28 -21.28
C LEU A 160 -25.93 18.21 -22.75
N SER A 161 -24.63 18.31 -23.02
CA SER A 161 -24.09 18.14 -24.36
C SER A 161 -22.90 17.20 -24.41
N PHE A 162 -22.78 16.48 -25.52
CA PHE A 162 -21.69 15.55 -25.77
C PHE A 162 -21.38 15.49 -27.27
N ASP A 163 -20.09 15.61 -27.62
CA ASP A 163 -19.61 15.53 -28.99
C ASP A 163 -19.12 14.10 -29.31
N PHE A 164 -19.93 13.37 -30.08
CA PHE A 164 -19.59 12.04 -30.56
C PHE A 164 -18.60 12.14 -31.72
N LYS A 165 -17.33 11.85 -31.44
CA LYS A 165 -16.26 11.84 -32.46
C LYS A 165 -16.20 10.56 -33.29
N THR A 166 -16.75 9.47 -32.76
CA THR A 166 -16.65 8.12 -33.33
C THR A 166 -18.01 7.46 -33.34
N SER A 167 -18.20 6.51 -34.27
CA SER A 167 -19.45 5.75 -34.37
C SER A 167 -19.65 4.71 -33.27
N TYR A 168 -18.59 4.42 -32.50
CA TYR A 168 -18.62 3.55 -31.34
C TYR A 168 -17.92 4.23 -30.18
N VAL A 169 -18.49 4.10 -28.99
CA VAL A 169 -17.97 4.73 -27.78
C VAL A 169 -17.86 3.70 -26.66
N PRO A 170 -16.70 3.61 -25.97
CA PRO A 170 -16.54 2.69 -24.86
C PRO A 170 -17.39 3.13 -23.67
N VAL A 171 -18.01 2.15 -23.02
CA VAL A 171 -18.80 2.33 -21.79
C VAL A 171 -18.36 1.34 -20.71
N GLN A 172 -18.61 1.68 -19.46
CA GLN A 172 -18.38 0.80 -18.32
C GLN A 172 -19.55 0.83 -17.35
N TYR A 173 -19.88 -0.36 -16.83
CA TYR A 173 -20.79 -0.58 -15.71
C TYR A 173 -19.98 -0.44 -14.42
N TYR A 174 -20.53 0.22 -13.40
CA TYR A 174 -19.84 0.44 -12.12
C TYR A 174 -20.40 -0.43 -10.98
N ASN A 175 -21.25 -1.41 -11.30
CA ASN A 175 -21.69 -2.46 -10.39
C ASN A 175 -20.56 -3.45 -10.04
N GLU A 176 -20.89 -4.53 -9.33
CA GLU A 176 -19.91 -5.52 -8.84
C GLU A 176 -19.06 -6.13 -9.97
N THR A 177 -19.62 -6.29 -11.17
CA THR A 177 -18.91 -6.91 -12.31
C THR A 177 -17.91 -5.98 -13.00
N LYS A 178 -18.05 -4.66 -12.82
CA LYS A 178 -17.26 -3.61 -13.46
C LYS A 178 -17.09 -3.78 -14.99
N LYS A 179 -18.08 -4.40 -15.65
CA LYS A 179 -18.02 -4.82 -17.07
C LYS A 179 -17.78 -3.63 -18.00
N LYS A 180 -16.99 -3.85 -19.05
CA LYS A 180 -16.80 -2.90 -20.16
C LYS A 180 -17.62 -3.33 -21.39
N GLY A 181 -18.02 -2.36 -22.18
CA GLY A 181 -18.74 -2.57 -23.42
C GLY A 181 -18.58 -1.39 -24.36
N GLU A 182 -19.33 -1.42 -25.46
CA GLU A 182 -19.36 -0.34 -26.45
C GLU A 182 -20.81 -0.07 -26.85
N ILE A 183 -21.10 1.18 -27.14
CA ILE A 183 -22.39 1.61 -27.68
C ILE A 183 -22.18 2.22 -29.06
N ALA A 184 -23.13 1.96 -29.97
CA ALA A 184 -23.19 2.65 -31.24
C ALA A 184 -23.65 4.10 -31.02
N ALA A 185 -22.99 5.04 -31.68
CA ALA A 185 -23.32 6.46 -31.66
C ALA A 185 -23.28 7.04 -33.07
N SER A 186 -24.07 8.08 -33.33
CA SER A 186 -23.97 8.85 -34.56
C SER A 186 -22.99 10.01 -34.35
N PRO A 187 -21.94 10.14 -35.17
CA PRO A 187 -21.01 11.26 -35.04
C PRO A 187 -21.73 12.61 -35.12
N GLY A 188 -21.42 13.51 -34.19
CA GLY A 188 -22.10 14.79 -34.06
C GLY A 188 -22.35 15.20 -32.61
N ILE A 189 -22.86 16.42 -32.44
CA ILE A 189 -23.15 16.97 -31.12
C ILE A 189 -24.55 16.54 -30.69
N PHE A 190 -24.62 15.80 -29.60
CA PHE A 190 -25.86 15.57 -28.87
C PHE A 190 -26.06 16.70 -27.87
N THR A 191 -27.28 17.27 -27.82
CA THR A 191 -27.65 18.30 -26.87
C THR A 191 -29.09 18.08 -26.41
N GLN A 192 -29.32 18.04 -25.09
CA GLN A 192 -30.65 17.92 -24.51
C GLN A 192 -30.74 18.63 -23.14
N THR A 193 -31.86 19.29 -22.88
CA THR A 193 -32.13 19.98 -21.60
C THR A 193 -32.82 19.08 -20.59
N PHE A 194 -32.36 19.13 -19.34
CA PHE A 194 -32.91 18.37 -18.22
C PHE A 194 -33.14 19.26 -16.99
N ARG A 195 -33.98 18.78 -16.06
CA ARG A 195 -34.20 19.43 -14.76
C ARG A 195 -33.32 18.80 -13.68
N PHE A 196 -32.84 19.58 -12.71
CA PHE A 196 -32.18 19.02 -11.53
C PHE A 196 -33.13 18.09 -10.76
N GLY A 197 -32.61 16.95 -10.30
CA GLY A 197 -33.38 15.88 -9.65
C GLY A 197 -34.13 14.95 -10.60
N GLN A 198 -34.17 15.24 -11.90
CA GLN A 198 -34.73 14.32 -12.90
C GLN A 198 -33.76 13.18 -13.18
N THR A 199 -34.27 11.94 -13.24
CA THR A 199 -33.48 10.78 -13.67
C THR A 199 -33.28 10.82 -15.19
N ILE A 200 -32.02 10.81 -15.61
CA ILE A 200 -31.60 10.79 -17.01
C ILE A 200 -31.27 9.36 -17.40
N ARG A 201 -31.85 8.89 -18.51
CA ARG A 201 -31.61 7.57 -19.10
C ARG A 201 -31.18 7.72 -20.54
N LEU A 202 -29.88 7.84 -20.76
CA LEU A 202 -29.27 7.89 -22.09
C LEU A 202 -28.33 6.69 -22.26
N PRO A 203 -28.12 6.17 -23.49
CA PRO A 203 -27.23 5.02 -23.72
C PRO A 203 -25.80 5.21 -23.19
N PHE A 204 -25.36 6.46 -23.06
CA PHE A 204 -24.01 6.85 -22.65
C PHE A 204 -23.96 7.53 -21.26
N PHE A 205 -25.11 7.87 -20.67
CA PHE A 205 -25.20 8.59 -19.39
C PHE A 205 -26.49 8.25 -18.65
N ASN A 206 -26.37 7.53 -17.54
CA ASN A 206 -27.49 7.11 -16.71
C ASN A 206 -27.31 7.63 -15.29
N ALA A 207 -27.88 8.80 -14.99
CA ALA A 207 -27.67 9.45 -13.70
C ALA A 207 -28.79 10.41 -13.33
N THR A 208 -28.86 10.76 -12.05
CA THR A 208 -29.65 11.86 -11.53
C THR A 208 -28.69 12.96 -11.07
N VAL A 209 -28.82 14.16 -11.65
CA VAL A 209 -27.99 15.32 -11.28
C VAL A 209 -28.75 16.15 -10.26
N VAL A 210 -28.22 16.28 -9.05
CA VAL A 210 -28.86 16.99 -7.94
C VAL A 210 -28.05 18.25 -7.62
N SER A 211 -28.73 19.40 -7.49
CA SER A 211 -28.08 20.64 -7.08
C SER A 211 -27.77 20.61 -5.58
N LYS A 212 -26.60 21.12 -5.17
CA LYS A 212 -26.24 21.20 -3.75
C LYS A 212 -26.89 22.43 -3.10
N PRO A 213 -27.49 22.29 -1.90
CA PRO A 213 -28.12 23.42 -1.22
C PRO A 213 -27.10 24.50 -0.87
N GLY A 214 -27.48 25.78 -1.07
CA GLY A 214 -26.69 26.94 -0.66
C GLY A 214 -25.63 27.44 -1.66
N GLN A 215 -25.54 26.88 -2.87
CA GLN A 215 -24.67 27.42 -3.93
C GLN A 215 -25.49 28.07 -5.05
N SER A 216 -25.44 29.40 -5.17
CA SER A 216 -26.01 30.11 -6.31
C SER A 216 -25.09 30.00 -7.52
N ILE A 217 -25.56 29.32 -8.56
CA ILE A 217 -24.76 29.03 -9.76
C ILE A 217 -25.08 30.10 -10.80
N LYS A 218 -24.05 30.65 -11.44
CA LYS A 218 -24.24 31.67 -12.48
C LYS A 218 -24.77 31.00 -13.75
N PRO A 219 -25.91 31.46 -14.32
CA PRO A 219 -26.36 31.02 -15.62
C PRO A 219 -25.25 31.11 -16.67
N GLY A 220 -25.15 30.11 -17.53
CA GLY A 220 -24.09 29.97 -18.53
C GLY A 220 -22.79 29.34 -18.03
N SER A 221 -22.66 29.01 -16.73
CA SER A 221 -21.48 28.28 -16.25
C SER A 221 -21.44 26.85 -16.80
N THR A 222 -20.28 26.44 -17.31
CA THR A 222 -20.07 25.11 -17.89
C THR A 222 -19.23 24.24 -16.96
N TYR A 223 -19.71 23.04 -16.70
CA TYR A 223 -19.01 21.99 -15.97
C TYR A 223 -18.93 20.74 -16.84
N PHE A 224 -18.03 19.82 -16.49
CA PHE A 224 -17.93 18.55 -17.16
C PHE A 224 -17.94 17.40 -16.14
N VAL A 225 -18.58 16.30 -16.52
CA VAL A 225 -18.56 15.05 -15.76
C VAL A 225 -17.85 14.01 -16.60
N ARG A 226 -16.83 13.37 -16.05
CA ARG A 226 -16.07 12.31 -16.72
C ARG A 226 -16.09 11.06 -15.86
N PHE A 227 -16.39 9.93 -16.47
CA PHE A 227 -16.25 8.62 -15.84
C PHE A 227 -14.97 7.96 -16.33
N SER A 228 -14.05 7.68 -15.41
CA SER A 228 -12.75 7.09 -15.68
C SER A 228 -12.81 5.57 -15.52
N ASN A 229 -12.02 4.85 -16.32
CA ASN A 229 -11.92 3.39 -16.21
C ASN A 229 -11.60 2.96 -14.77
N PHE A 230 -12.48 2.16 -14.15
CA PHE A 230 -12.35 1.75 -12.75
C PHE A 230 -11.00 1.10 -12.43
N ASP A 231 -10.55 0.16 -13.27
CA ASP A 231 -9.28 -0.54 -13.06
C ASP A 231 -8.09 0.40 -13.12
N SER A 232 -8.13 1.36 -14.04
CA SER A 232 -7.07 2.36 -14.21
C SER A 232 -7.02 3.31 -13.02
N VAL A 233 -8.18 3.70 -12.48
CA VAL A 233 -8.27 4.55 -11.27
C VAL A 233 -7.71 3.80 -10.07
N VAL A 234 -8.10 2.55 -9.86
CA VAL A 234 -7.57 1.69 -8.78
C VAL A 234 -6.06 1.55 -8.90
N SER A 235 -5.55 1.19 -10.09
CA SER A 235 -4.10 1.08 -10.31
C SER A 235 -3.37 2.41 -10.14
N HIS A 236 -3.99 3.54 -10.48
CA HIS A 236 -3.39 4.85 -10.24
C HIS A 236 -3.18 5.10 -8.75
N TYR A 237 -4.20 4.91 -7.91
CA TYR A 237 -4.08 5.15 -6.48
C TYR A 237 -3.21 4.10 -5.78
N GLN A 238 -3.29 2.83 -6.18
CA GLN A 238 -2.45 1.75 -5.68
C GLN A 238 -0.95 2.05 -5.84
N ASN A 239 -0.56 2.64 -6.99
CA ASN A 239 0.82 3.01 -7.27
C ASN A 239 1.22 4.38 -6.70
N SER A 240 0.23 5.22 -6.39
CA SER A 240 0.48 6.59 -5.91
C SER A 240 0.59 6.67 -4.38
N ILE A 241 -0.11 5.80 -3.65
CA ILE A 241 -0.03 5.77 -2.19
C ILE A 241 1.35 5.29 -1.74
N LYS A 242 1.99 6.07 -0.88
CA LYS A 242 3.24 5.72 -0.22
C LYS A 242 2.97 5.43 1.25
N VAL A 243 3.56 4.35 1.73
CA VAL A 243 3.42 3.87 3.10
C VAL A 243 4.83 3.70 3.64
N ASP A 244 5.18 4.52 4.63
CA ASP A 244 6.49 4.55 5.26
C ASP A 244 6.32 4.49 6.78
N THR A 245 7.37 4.10 7.51
CA THR A 245 7.38 4.19 8.98
C THR A 245 7.64 5.64 9.39
N TYR A 246 6.99 6.11 10.46
CA TYR A 246 7.19 7.48 10.95
C TYR A 246 8.62 7.75 11.39
N SER A 247 9.27 6.76 11.99
CA SER A 247 10.68 6.80 12.38
C SER A 247 11.26 5.40 12.42
N LYS A 248 12.59 5.30 12.26
CA LYS A 248 13.34 4.03 12.43
C LYS A 248 13.09 3.38 13.80
N ASN A 249 12.77 4.19 14.81
CA ASN A 249 12.52 3.74 16.19
C ASN A 249 11.03 3.49 16.51
N SER A 250 10.11 3.85 15.60
CA SER A 250 8.66 3.77 15.83
C SER A 250 8.00 2.96 14.72
N GLN A 251 8.32 1.67 14.65
CA GLN A 251 7.82 0.77 13.60
C GLN A 251 6.30 0.58 13.65
N SER A 252 5.65 0.79 14.81
CA SER A 252 4.20 0.69 14.96
C SER A 252 3.42 1.86 14.37
N VAL A 253 4.09 2.97 14.00
CA VAL A 253 3.43 4.15 13.43
C VAL A 253 3.78 4.28 11.96
N LEU A 254 2.75 4.31 11.11
CA LEU A 254 2.87 4.45 9.66
C LEU A 254 2.43 5.83 9.20
N VAL A 255 3.16 6.38 8.24
CA VAL A 255 2.83 7.57 7.49
C VAL A 255 2.26 7.14 6.14
N LEU A 256 0.99 7.43 5.92
CA LEU A 256 0.34 7.31 4.63
C LEU A 256 0.49 8.64 3.91
N SER A 257 1.04 8.64 2.70
CA SER A 257 1.14 9.87 1.91
C SER A 257 0.71 9.69 0.47
N LEU A 258 0.10 10.73 -0.08
CA LEU A 258 -0.42 10.74 -1.45
C LEU A 258 -0.13 12.09 -2.10
N THR A 259 0.24 12.05 -3.39
CA THR A 259 0.50 13.24 -4.18
C THR A 259 -0.48 13.38 -5.33
N GLY A 260 -0.90 14.62 -5.63
CA GLY A 260 -1.83 14.88 -6.72
C GLY A 260 -2.27 16.33 -6.80
N HIS A 261 -3.23 16.62 -7.67
CA HIS A 261 -3.61 17.99 -7.99
C HIS A 261 -4.80 18.52 -7.19
N ASN A 262 -5.69 17.64 -6.73
CA ASN A 262 -6.86 18.01 -5.95
C ASN A 262 -6.65 17.64 -4.48
N LYS A 263 -6.41 18.65 -3.64
CA LYS A 263 -6.14 18.48 -2.21
C LYS A 263 -7.22 17.69 -1.47
N LYS A 264 -8.49 17.94 -1.77
CA LYS A 264 -9.62 17.28 -1.10
C LYS A 264 -9.71 15.80 -1.46
N ARG A 265 -9.46 15.45 -2.72
CA ARG A 265 -9.33 14.03 -3.10
C ARG A 265 -8.20 13.33 -2.35
N LEU A 266 -7.06 14.00 -2.18
CA LEU A 266 -5.94 13.42 -1.44
C LEU A 266 -6.31 13.12 0.02
N VAL A 267 -6.96 14.09 0.67
CA VAL A 267 -7.46 13.97 2.05
C VAL A 267 -8.48 12.83 2.17
N ASP A 268 -9.52 12.85 1.34
CA ASP A 268 -10.60 11.87 1.42
C ASP A 268 -10.10 10.45 1.11
N TYR A 269 -9.14 10.31 0.19
CA TYR A 269 -8.49 9.02 -0.08
C TYR A 269 -7.76 8.48 1.15
N LEU A 270 -6.87 9.27 1.74
CA LEU A 270 -6.05 8.86 2.90
C LEU A 270 -6.92 8.51 4.11
N ASN A 271 -7.96 9.29 4.35
CA ASN A 271 -8.89 9.05 5.45
C ASN A 271 -9.74 7.80 5.21
N ALA A 272 -10.30 7.63 3.99
CA ALA A 272 -11.07 6.44 3.64
C ALA A 272 -10.23 5.16 3.65
N THR A 273 -8.97 5.23 3.18
CA THR A 273 -7.98 4.15 3.30
C THR A 273 -7.84 3.70 4.74
N SER A 274 -7.66 4.63 5.68
CA SER A 274 -7.50 4.31 7.11
C SER A 274 -8.76 3.68 7.71
N VAL A 275 -9.94 4.22 7.39
CA VAL A 275 -11.24 3.69 7.86
C VAL A 275 -11.51 2.29 7.31
N ILE A 276 -11.29 2.07 6.00
CA ILE A 276 -11.52 0.78 5.34
C ILE A 276 -10.53 -0.26 5.83
N LEU A 277 -9.27 0.12 6.07
CA LEU A 277 -8.27 -0.75 6.66
C LEU A 277 -8.69 -1.17 8.07
N SER A 278 -9.05 -0.21 8.93
CA SER A 278 -9.48 -0.47 10.30
C SER A 278 -10.69 -1.41 10.35
N ARG A 279 -11.70 -1.18 9.50
CA ARG A 279 -12.88 -2.05 9.38
C ARG A 279 -12.54 -3.44 8.87
N SER A 280 -11.66 -3.55 7.87
CA SER A 280 -11.26 -4.84 7.29
C SER A 280 -10.48 -5.70 8.30
N GLU A 281 -9.59 -5.07 9.05
CA GLU A 281 -8.81 -5.72 10.11
C GLU A 281 -9.70 -6.17 11.27
N LEU A 282 -10.64 -5.33 11.69
CA LEU A 282 -11.63 -5.69 12.71
C LEU A 282 -12.50 -6.88 12.28
N ASN A 283 -13.01 -6.87 11.04
CA ASN A 283 -13.82 -7.97 10.52
C ASN A 283 -13.03 -9.29 10.51
N ARG A 284 -11.75 -9.25 10.13
CA ARG A 284 -10.87 -10.43 10.17
C ARG A 284 -10.67 -10.93 11.59
N LYS A 285 -10.40 -10.03 12.55
CA LYS A 285 -10.26 -10.36 13.99
C LYS A 285 -11.52 -11.02 14.54
N ASN A 286 -12.70 -10.45 14.24
CA ASN A 286 -14.00 -10.97 14.67
C ASN A 286 -14.36 -12.32 14.05
N LEU A 287 -14.06 -12.52 12.77
CA LEU A 287 -14.27 -13.81 12.09
C LEU A 287 -13.43 -14.90 12.75
N TYR A 288 -12.16 -14.60 13.00
CA TYR A 288 -11.23 -15.54 13.59
C TYR A 288 -11.56 -15.87 15.06
N ALA A 289 -11.96 -14.88 15.86
CA ALA A 289 -12.49 -15.10 17.21
C ALA A 289 -13.78 -15.95 17.19
N THR A 290 -14.67 -15.72 16.23
CA THR A 290 -15.91 -16.51 16.07
C THR A 290 -15.60 -17.97 15.76
N ASN A 291 -14.66 -18.24 14.86
CA ASN A 291 -14.27 -19.62 14.53
C ASN A 291 -13.59 -20.31 15.71
N THR A 292 -12.81 -19.57 16.50
CA THR A 292 -12.16 -20.06 17.71
C THR A 292 -13.19 -20.42 18.79
N ILE A 293 -14.20 -19.58 19.03
CA ILE A 293 -15.29 -19.88 19.96
C ILE A 293 -16.04 -21.15 19.52
N LYS A 294 -16.39 -21.27 18.23
CA LYS A 294 -17.08 -22.47 17.70
C LYS A 294 -16.27 -23.75 17.92
N PHE A 295 -14.95 -23.68 17.69
CA PHE A 295 -14.07 -24.81 17.94
C PHE A 295 -14.05 -25.16 19.44
N ILE A 296 -13.81 -24.18 20.32
CA ILE A 296 -13.76 -24.41 21.77
C ILE A 296 -15.11 -24.92 22.29
N ASP A 297 -16.24 -24.41 21.82
CA ASP A 297 -17.58 -24.90 22.20
C ASP A 297 -17.74 -26.38 21.88
N SER A 298 -17.25 -26.83 20.71
CA SER A 298 -17.30 -28.24 20.32
C SER A 298 -16.41 -29.11 21.21
N THR A 299 -15.20 -28.65 21.54
CA THR A 299 -14.27 -29.35 22.44
C THR A 299 -14.81 -29.40 23.87
N LEU A 300 -15.37 -28.31 24.36
CA LEU A 300 -15.92 -28.18 25.70
C LEU A 300 -17.12 -29.10 25.91
N SER A 301 -17.93 -29.34 24.87
CA SER A 301 -19.00 -30.34 24.93
C SER A 301 -18.45 -31.75 25.19
N THR A 302 -17.34 -32.13 24.55
CA THR A 302 -16.68 -33.43 24.78
C THR A 302 -16.12 -33.52 26.19
N VAL A 303 -15.33 -32.51 26.60
CA VAL A 303 -14.71 -32.47 27.93
C VAL A 303 -15.75 -32.45 29.05
N ASN A 304 -16.89 -31.78 28.85
CA ASN A 304 -17.99 -31.77 29.80
C ASN A 304 -18.65 -33.15 29.95
N ASN A 305 -18.80 -33.90 28.86
CA ASN A 305 -19.33 -35.27 28.91
C ASN A 305 -18.35 -36.21 29.64
N ASP A 306 -17.06 -36.07 29.39
CA ASP A 306 -16.01 -36.84 30.07
C ASP A 306 -15.98 -36.52 31.57
N LEU A 307 -16.02 -35.23 31.93
CA LEU A 307 -16.09 -34.79 33.33
C LEU A 307 -17.33 -35.35 34.03
N LYS A 308 -18.49 -35.34 33.38
CA LYS A 308 -19.72 -35.91 33.93
C LYS A 308 -19.58 -37.42 34.14
N ALA A 309 -19.08 -38.15 33.14
CA ALA A 309 -18.90 -39.60 33.22
C ALA A 309 -17.96 -39.98 34.38
N VAL A 310 -16.84 -39.26 34.54
CA VAL A 310 -15.87 -39.51 35.62
C VAL A 310 -16.42 -39.06 36.99
N THR A 311 -17.24 -38.01 37.03
CA THR A 311 -17.94 -37.59 38.27
C THR A 311 -18.93 -38.66 38.72
N ASP A 312 -19.68 -39.24 37.78
CA ASP A 312 -20.60 -40.34 38.06
C ASP A 312 -19.85 -41.61 38.49
N GLU A 313 -18.70 -41.91 37.86
CA GLU A 313 -17.76 -42.97 38.27
C GLU A 313 -17.30 -42.77 39.73
N MET A 314 -16.87 -41.56 40.10
CA MET A 314 -16.45 -41.20 41.47
C MET A 314 -17.60 -41.33 42.48
N ASN A 315 -18.79 -40.85 42.14
CA ASN A 315 -19.95 -40.91 43.02
C ASN A 315 -20.39 -42.36 43.27
N ASN A 316 -20.40 -43.19 42.22
CA ASN A 316 -20.72 -44.62 42.34
C ASN A 316 -19.66 -45.34 43.19
N PHE A 317 -18.38 -45.03 42.98
CA PHE A 317 -17.29 -45.58 43.78
C PHE A 317 -17.45 -45.23 45.26
N ARG A 318 -17.72 -43.96 45.59
CA ARG A 318 -17.95 -43.48 46.97
C ARG A 318 -19.21 -44.07 47.63
N LYS A 319 -20.22 -44.45 46.86
CA LYS A 319 -21.46 -45.05 47.36
C LYS A 319 -21.26 -46.52 47.76
N ASN A 320 -20.46 -47.25 46.98
CA ASN A 320 -20.27 -48.69 47.15
C ASN A 320 -19.08 -49.02 48.08
N ASN A 321 -18.11 -48.10 48.21
CA ASN A 321 -16.89 -48.31 48.97
C ASN A 321 -16.78 -47.37 50.17
N LYS A 322 -15.97 -47.74 51.17
CA LYS A 322 -15.70 -46.92 52.36
C LYS A 322 -14.64 -45.85 52.05
N VAL A 323 -14.54 -44.82 52.91
CA VAL A 323 -13.45 -43.84 52.83
C VAL A 323 -12.13 -44.54 53.17
N PHE A 324 -11.16 -44.47 52.25
CA PHE A 324 -9.84 -45.06 52.41
C PHE A 324 -8.81 -43.98 52.73
N ASP A 325 -7.96 -44.24 53.72
CA ASP A 325 -6.78 -43.42 53.99
C ASP A 325 -5.58 -44.03 53.25
N VAL A 326 -4.91 -43.22 52.42
CA VAL A 326 -3.79 -43.62 51.57
C VAL A 326 -2.52 -43.01 52.15
N SER A 327 -1.42 -43.77 52.21
CA SER A 327 -0.16 -43.25 52.75
C SER A 327 0.36 -42.03 51.99
N ALA A 328 1.06 -41.14 52.69
CA ALA A 328 1.56 -39.88 52.14
C ALA A 328 2.52 -40.10 50.95
N GLU A 329 3.34 -41.16 51.00
CA GLU A 329 4.24 -41.53 49.90
C GLU A 329 3.47 -41.87 48.62
N MET A 330 2.35 -42.56 48.75
CA MET A 330 1.56 -43.02 47.61
C MET A 330 0.67 -41.91 47.05
N GLN A 331 0.24 -40.96 47.89
CA GLN A 331 -0.34 -39.70 47.43
C GLN A 331 0.65 -38.90 46.58
N GLN A 332 1.93 -38.85 46.97
CA GLN A 332 2.97 -38.16 46.18
C GLN A 332 3.21 -38.84 44.82
N VAL A 333 3.22 -40.17 44.76
CA VAL A 333 3.32 -40.92 43.50
C VAL A 333 2.09 -40.65 42.63
N SER A 334 0.89 -40.65 43.20
CA SER A 334 -0.34 -40.31 42.49
C SER A 334 -0.30 -38.89 41.92
N GLU A 335 0.22 -37.91 42.67
CA GLU A 335 0.35 -36.54 42.21
C GLU A 335 1.33 -36.42 41.01
N ARG A 336 2.47 -37.12 41.06
CA ARG A 336 3.40 -37.19 39.93
C ARG A 336 2.77 -37.85 38.71
N LEU A 337 2.02 -38.94 38.92
CA LEU A 337 1.29 -39.62 37.86
C LEU A 337 0.22 -38.72 37.24
N LYS A 338 -0.50 -37.94 38.06
CA LYS A 338 -1.47 -36.94 37.60
C LYS A 338 -0.83 -35.92 36.67
N ASN A 339 0.37 -35.42 37.01
CA ASN A 339 1.09 -34.47 36.15
C ASN A 339 1.46 -35.08 34.79
N TYR A 340 1.95 -36.33 34.76
CA TYR A 340 2.23 -37.01 33.49
C TYR A 340 0.96 -37.32 32.68
N GLU A 341 -0.13 -37.71 33.34
CA GLU A 341 -1.44 -37.94 32.70
C GLU A 341 -2.02 -36.63 32.15
N ARG A 342 -1.85 -35.50 32.85
CA ARG A 342 -2.20 -34.16 32.37
C ARG A 342 -1.37 -33.74 31.15
N ASP A 343 -0.05 -33.94 31.21
CA ASP A 343 0.84 -33.60 30.10
C ASP A 343 0.52 -34.47 28.86
N LYS A 344 0.22 -35.75 29.07
CA LYS A 344 -0.31 -36.64 28.02
C LYS A 344 -1.59 -36.11 27.40
N GLU A 345 -2.53 -35.64 28.22
CA GLU A 345 -3.79 -35.09 27.72
C GLU A 345 -3.57 -33.82 26.89
N GLN A 346 -2.66 -32.93 27.31
CA GLN A 346 -2.28 -31.76 26.52
C GLN A 346 -1.70 -32.14 25.15
N GLU A 347 -0.82 -33.14 25.09
CA GLU A 347 -0.26 -33.64 23.83
C GLU A 347 -1.32 -34.30 22.94
N ASN A 348 -2.27 -35.04 23.52
CA ASN A 348 -3.40 -35.61 22.77
C ASN A 348 -4.31 -34.52 22.18
N ILE A 349 -4.60 -33.46 22.93
CA ILE A 349 -5.40 -32.32 22.44
C ILE A 349 -4.71 -31.67 21.23
N LYS A 350 -3.39 -31.44 21.30
CA LYS A 350 -2.61 -30.92 20.17
C LYS A 350 -2.69 -31.86 18.96
N LEU A 351 -2.50 -33.17 19.19
CA LEU A 351 -2.55 -34.18 18.13
C LEU A 351 -3.92 -34.19 17.44
N ASN A 352 -5.01 -34.22 18.21
CA ASN A 352 -6.38 -34.18 17.72
C ASN A 352 -6.66 -32.92 16.89
N TYR A 353 -6.16 -31.76 17.32
CA TYR A 353 -6.26 -30.53 16.53
C TYR A 353 -5.49 -30.64 15.22
N LEU A 354 -4.26 -31.17 15.24
CA LEU A 354 -3.44 -31.34 14.04
C LEU A 354 -4.06 -32.33 13.05
N ASP A 355 -4.68 -33.41 13.53
CA ASP A 355 -5.45 -34.35 12.72
C ASP A 355 -6.67 -33.69 12.06
N ALA A 356 -7.41 -32.89 12.84
CA ALA A 356 -8.55 -32.13 12.34
C ALA A 356 -8.11 -31.09 11.30
N LEU A 357 -7.00 -30.39 11.55
CA LEU A 357 -6.42 -29.40 10.65
C LEU A 357 -5.92 -30.06 9.36
N GLU A 358 -5.19 -31.18 9.46
CA GLU A 358 -4.74 -31.96 8.30
C GLU A 358 -5.92 -32.40 7.45
N THR A 359 -6.95 -32.98 8.07
CA THR A 359 -8.19 -33.39 7.39
C THR A 359 -8.87 -32.20 6.72
N TYR A 360 -8.94 -31.06 7.41
CA TYR A 360 -9.53 -29.83 6.88
C TYR A 360 -8.78 -29.33 5.65
N LEU A 361 -7.45 -29.26 5.71
CA LEU A 361 -6.59 -28.82 4.60
C LEU A 361 -6.72 -29.73 3.37
N ARG A 362 -6.92 -31.04 3.57
CA ARG A 362 -7.07 -32.02 2.49
C ARG A 362 -8.47 -32.06 1.88
N THR A 363 -9.52 -31.80 2.66
CA THR A 363 -10.92 -32.05 2.24
C THR A 363 -11.74 -30.80 1.93
N LYS A 364 -11.37 -29.64 2.47
CA LYS A 364 -12.11 -28.39 2.29
C LYS A 364 -11.39 -27.47 1.32
N THR A 365 -12.19 -26.65 0.63
CA THR A 365 -11.73 -25.61 -0.31
C THR A 365 -11.81 -24.21 0.29
N ASP A 366 -12.64 -24.01 1.32
CA ASP A 366 -12.78 -22.76 2.06
C ASP A 366 -11.87 -22.77 3.29
N TYR A 367 -10.75 -22.05 3.22
CA TYR A 367 -9.78 -21.98 4.33
C TYR A 367 -10.03 -20.78 5.27
N THR A 368 -11.17 -20.08 5.15
CA THR A 368 -11.48 -18.92 6.01
C THR A 368 -11.95 -19.32 7.42
N LYS A 369 -12.28 -20.59 7.63
CA LYS A 369 -12.91 -21.11 8.85
C LYS A 369 -11.98 -21.88 9.79
N ILE A 370 -10.66 -21.73 9.61
CA ILE A 370 -9.67 -22.37 10.47
C ILE A 370 -9.68 -21.69 11.85
N ALA A 371 -9.78 -22.51 12.91
CA ALA A 371 -9.71 -22.06 14.30
C ALA A 371 -8.26 -21.83 14.75
N ALA A 372 -8.05 -21.05 15.81
CA ALA A 372 -6.71 -20.66 16.22
C ALA A 372 -5.86 -21.81 16.78
N PRO A 373 -4.68 -22.14 16.20
CA PRO A 373 -3.82 -23.18 16.77
C PRO A 373 -3.38 -22.89 18.22
N SER A 374 -3.17 -21.62 18.56
CA SER A 374 -2.82 -21.21 19.92
C SER A 374 -3.92 -21.47 20.96
N SER A 375 -5.18 -21.68 20.54
CA SER A 375 -6.27 -22.04 21.45
C SER A 375 -6.10 -23.42 22.10
N VAL A 376 -5.33 -24.31 21.45
CA VAL A 376 -5.00 -25.65 21.95
C VAL A 376 -3.54 -25.79 22.42
N GLY A 377 -2.82 -24.67 22.54
CA GLY A 377 -1.43 -24.66 23.02
C GLY A 377 -0.38 -25.01 21.96
N ILE A 378 -0.70 -24.93 20.67
CA ILE A 378 0.30 -24.99 19.59
C ILE A 378 1.02 -23.64 19.54
N ALA A 379 2.33 -23.68 19.77
CA ALA A 379 3.20 -22.50 19.84
C ALA A 379 4.23 -22.47 18.70
N GLU A 380 4.23 -23.49 17.85
CA GLU A 380 5.14 -23.66 16.72
C GLU A 380 4.95 -22.53 15.70
N THR A 381 5.93 -21.63 15.64
CA THR A 381 5.91 -20.43 14.78
C THR A 381 5.59 -20.75 13.32
N ASN A 382 6.08 -21.88 12.80
CA ASN A 382 5.86 -22.26 11.40
C ASN A 382 4.39 -22.63 11.12
N ILE A 383 3.76 -23.44 11.98
CA ILE A 383 2.33 -23.78 11.87
C ILE A 383 1.50 -22.52 11.97
N LEU A 384 1.84 -21.67 12.95
CA LEU A 384 1.12 -20.43 13.18
C LEU A 384 1.18 -19.51 11.95
N ASN A 385 2.36 -19.31 11.38
CA ASN A 385 2.56 -18.47 10.20
C ASN A 385 1.86 -19.02 8.95
N SER A 386 1.98 -20.32 8.68
CA SER A 386 1.36 -20.93 7.50
C SER A 386 -0.17 -20.91 7.58
N VAL A 387 -0.77 -21.18 8.74
CA VAL A 387 -2.23 -21.04 8.93
C VAL A 387 -2.67 -19.59 8.70
N SER A 388 -1.93 -18.61 9.25
CA SER A 388 -2.22 -17.18 9.02
C SER A 388 -2.12 -16.78 7.54
N LYS A 389 -1.12 -17.29 6.82
CA LYS A 389 -0.93 -16.99 5.40
C LYS A 389 -2.01 -17.63 4.53
N ILE A 390 -2.33 -18.91 4.76
CA ILE A 390 -3.41 -19.61 4.05
C ILE A 390 -4.75 -18.91 4.28
N THR A 391 -5.09 -18.59 5.53
CA THR A 391 -6.34 -17.88 5.85
C THR A 391 -6.39 -16.50 5.20
N ALA A 392 -5.29 -15.74 5.18
CA ALA A 392 -5.21 -14.44 4.52
C ALA A 392 -5.43 -14.55 2.99
N LEU A 393 -4.76 -15.50 2.34
CA LEU A 393 -4.92 -15.75 0.91
C LEU A 393 -6.34 -16.24 0.57
N ALA A 394 -6.93 -17.08 1.42
CA ALA A 394 -8.30 -17.56 1.22
C ALA A 394 -9.35 -16.44 1.38
N ILE A 395 -9.15 -15.53 2.32
CA ILE A 395 -9.98 -14.32 2.45
C ILE A 395 -9.82 -13.43 1.22
N GLU A 396 -8.59 -13.23 0.74
CA GLU A 396 -8.34 -12.44 -0.47
C GLU A 396 -9.03 -13.06 -1.69
N ARG A 397 -8.89 -14.38 -1.87
CA ARG A 397 -9.59 -15.15 -2.89
C ARG A 397 -11.11 -14.99 -2.79
N GLN A 398 -11.69 -15.11 -1.60
CA GLN A 398 -13.12 -14.93 -1.38
C GLN A 398 -13.58 -13.50 -1.73
N ASN A 399 -12.80 -12.46 -1.40
CA ASN A 399 -13.14 -11.09 -1.77
C ASN A 399 -13.15 -10.90 -3.30
N LEU A 400 -12.24 -11.56 -4.03
CA LEU A 400 -12.18 -11.49 -5.49
C LEU A 400 -13.32 -12.24 -6.18
N GLU A 401 -13.86 -13.29 -5.54
CA GLU A 401 -15.03 -14.03 -6.02
C GLU A 401 -16.24 -13.12 -6.20
N TYR A 402 -16.36 -12.07 -5.37
CA TYR A 402 -17.41 -11.06 -5.50
C TYR A 402 -17.18 -10.05 -6.63
N THR A 403 -15.94 -9.87 -7.11
CA THR A 403 -15.59 -8.81 -8.08
C THR A 403 -15.23 -9.33 -9.46
N THR A 404 -14.98 -10.64 -9.62
CA THR A 404 -14.51 -11.22 -10.88
C THR A 404 -15.13 -12.59 -11.17
N LYS A 405 -15.41 -12.88 -12.45
CA LYS A 405 -15.92 -14.21 -12.87
C LYS A 405 -14.89 -15.30 -12.59
N GLU A 406 -15.37 -16.48 -12.19
CA GLU A 406 -14.55 -17.69 -12.02
C GLU A 406 -13.65 -17.93 -13.25
N GLY A 407 -12.35 -18.16 -13.01
CA GLY A 407 -11.37 -18.50 -14.05
C GLY A 407 -10.35 -17.41 -14.45
N ASN A 408 -10.41 -16.21 -13.85
CA ASN A 408 -9.38 -15.17 -14.03
C ASN A 408 -7.98 -15.67 -13.57
N VAL A 409 -6.92 -15.24 -14.26
CA VAL A 409 -5.50 -15.57 -13.94
C VAL A 409 -5.15 -15.23 -12.48
N LEU A 410 -5.77 -14.18 -11.93
CA LEU A 410 -5.59 -13.80 -10.52
C LEU A 410 -6.05 -14.87 -9.53
N PHE A 411 -7.16 -15.57 -9.80
CA PHE A 411 -7.60 -16.68 -8.95
C PHE A 411 -6.61 -17.84 -9.00
N LYS A 412 -6.11 -18.17 -10.20
CA LYS A 412 -5.14 -19.26 -10.38
C LYS A 412 -3.84 -18.99 -9.64
N ASP A 413 -3.39 -17.73 -9.58
CA ASP A 413 -2.20 -17.38 -8.83
C ASP A 413 -2.41 -17.54 -7.31
N LEU A 414 -3.54 -17.06 -6.79
CA LEU A 414 -3.89 -17.25 -5.37
C LEU A 414 -4.06 -18.73 -5.01
N ASP A 415 -4.73 -19.51 -5.85
CA ASP A 415 -4.89 -20.96 -5.65
C ASP A 415 -3.53 -21.65 -5.60
N ARG A 416 -2.61 -21.30 -6.51
CA ARG A 416 -1.24 -21.80 -6.50
C ARG A 416 -0.48 -21.40 -5.24
N GLN A 417 -0.63 -20.16 -4.77
CA GLN A 417 0.01 -19.70 -3.53
C GLN A 417 -0.56 -20.42 -2.29
N ILE A 418 -1.87 -20.65 -2.25
CA ILE A 418 -2.55 -21.41 -1.20
C ILE A 418 -2.05 -22.85 -1.21
N ASP A 419 -2.00 -23.50 -2.37
CA ASP A 419 -1.56 -24.89 -2.49
C ASP A 419 -0.08 -25.07 -2.12
N ALA A 420 0.78 -24.13 -2.50
CA ALA A 420 2.19 -24.13 -2.11
C ALA A 420 2.34 -24.03 -0.59
N GLU A 421 1.64 -23.08 0.05
CA GLU A 421 1.70 -22.90 1.50
C GLU A 421 1.04 -24.08 2.26
N LYS A 422 -0.03 -24.65 1.70
CA LYS A 422 -0.70 -25.84 2.21
C LYS A 422 0.25 -27.03 2.25
N ASN A 423 1.04 -27.26 1.21
CA ASN A 423 2.01 -28.35 1.18
C ASN A 423 3.11 -28.16 2.24
N VAL A 424 3.59 -26.93 2.44
CA VAL A 424 4.53 -26.59 3.51
C VAL A 424 3.91 -26.86 4.89
N LEU A 425 2.66 -26.46 5.09
CA LEU A 425 1.95 -26.69 6.34
C LEU A 425 1.72 -28.17 6.60
N LEU A 426 1.33 -28.96 5.59
CA LEU A 426 1.12 -30.41 5.73
C LEU A 426 2.41 -31.14 6.13
N GLU A 427 3.55 -30.79 5.55
CA GLU A 427 4.84 -31.38 5.94
C GLU A 427 5.24 -30.96 7.37
N THR A 428 5.00 -29.70 7.72
CA THR A 428 5.23 -29.20 9.08
C THR A 428 4.34 -29.94 10.09
N ILE A 429 3.04 -30.09 9.79
CA ILE A 429 2.09 -30.85 10.63
C ILE A 429 2.58 -32.28 10.82
N LYS A 430 3.00 -32.95 9.74
CA LYS A 430 3.52 -34.32 9.81
C LYS A 430 4.72 -34.41 10.75
N SER A 431 5.71 -33.54 10.58
CA SER A 431 6.90 -33.50 11.45
C SER A 431 6.53 -33.21 12.90
N THR A 432 5.63 -32.26 13.16
CA THR A 432 5.15 -31.95 14.52
C THR A 432 4.42 -33.14 15.14
N LYS A 433 3.57 -33.85 14.39
CA LYS A 433 2.90 -35.07 14.89
C LYS A 433 3.90 -36.16 15.24
N GLU A 434 4.98 -36.33 14.47
CA GLU A 434 6.05 -37.28 14.80
C GLU A 434 6.74 -36.91 16.13
N ILE A 435 7.04 -35.62 16.35
CA ILE A 435 7.61 -35.13 17.61
C ILE A 435 6.65 -35.37 18.79
N ILE A 436 5.37 -35.04 18.62
CA ILE A 436 4.33 -35.26 19.65
C ILE A 436 4.23 -36.75 19.99
N ASN A 437 4.25 -37.65 18.99
CA ASN A 437 4.18 -39.09 19.22
C ASN A 437 5.41 -39.62 19.99
N VAL A 438 6.61 -39.08 19.71
CA VAL A 438 7.81 -39.40 20.50
C VAL A 438 7.65 -38.93 21.95
N SER A 439 7.13 -37.72 22.17
CA SER A 439 6.82 -37.19 23.50
C SER A 439 5.83 -38.07 24.25
N LEU A 440 4.70 -38.42 23.60
CA LEU A 440 3.69 -39.34 24.13
C LEU A 440 4.30 -40.70 24.49
N SER A 441 5.20 -41.24 23.67
CA SER A 441 5.87 -42.52 23.97
C SER A 441 6.72 -42.42 25.24
N THR A 442 7.40 -41.30 25.46
CA THR A 442 8.21 -41.03 26.66
C THR A 442 7.32 -40.88 27.89
N ILE A 443 6.26 -40.07 27.78
CA ILE A 443 5.29 -39.86 28.86
C ILE A 443 4.61 -41.18 29.25
N ASN A 444 4.19 -42.00 28.27
CA ASN A 444 3.57 -43.30 28.54
C ASN A 444 4.52 -44.27 29.27
N ARG A 445 5.83 -44.23 28.99
CA ARG A 445 6.81 -45.03 29.76
C ARG A 445 6.91 -44.55 31.20
N SER A 446 6.95 -43.24 31.44
CA SER A 446 6.95 -42.66 32.79
C SER A 446 5.65 -42.98 33.55
N ILE A 447 4.50 -42.92 32.87
CA ILE A 447 3.19 -43.35 33.41
C ILE A 447 3.26 -44.82 33.84
N ALA A 448 3.74 -45.71 32.97
CA ALA A 448 3.83 -47.15 33.28
C ALA A 448 4.74 -47.43 34.48
N GLN A 449 5.87 -46.72 34.60
CA GLN A 449 6.78 -46.82 35.74
C GLN A 449 6.10 -46.40 37.05
N MET A 450 5.38 -45.27 37.05
CA MET A 450 4.69 -44.76 38.24
C MET A 450 3.47 -45.63 38.60
N GLN A 451 2.73 -46.14 37.60
CA GLN A 451 1.63 -47.08 37.80
C GLN A 451 2.11 -48.39 38.45
N ALA A 452 3.29 -48.89 38.07
CA ALA A 452 3.89 -50.08 38.68
C ALA A 452 4.26 -49.87 40.16
N MET A 453 4.49 -48.64 40.61
CA MET A 453 4.69 -48.36 42.05
C MET A 453 3.36 -48.42 42.79
N LEU A 454 2.27 -47.91 42.19
CA LEU A 454 0.93 -47.91 42.77
C LEU A 454 0.25 -49.28 42.80
N SER A 455 0.72 -50.26 42.01
CA SER A 455 0.15 -51.62 41.99
C SER A 455 0.35 -52.40 43.30
N THR A 456 1.18 -51.87 44.21
CA THR A 456 1.40 -52.40 45.55
C THR A 456 0.25 -52.10 46.52
N LEU A 457 -0.66 -51.19 46.17
CA LEU A 457 -1.83 -50.85 46.98
C LEU A 457 -2.95 -51.91 46.83
N PRO A 458 -3.87 -52.01 47.80
CA PRO A 458 -5.14 -52.70 47.61
C PRO A 458 -5.91 -52.17 46.40
N GLU A 459 -6.65 -53.04 45.70
CA GLU A 459 -7.38 -52.70 44.47
C GLU A 459 -8.29 -51.48 44.64
N ASP A 460 -9.07 -51.41 45.72
CA ASP A 460 -9.97 -50.29 45.99
C ASP A 460 -9.21 -48.95 46.10
N GLN A 461 -8.02 -48.94 46.70
CA GLN A 461 -7.21 -47.73 46.83
C GLN A 461 -6.62 -47.30 45.48
N GLN A 462 -6.22 -48.27 44.65
CA GLN A 462 -5.74 -47.98 43.29
C GLN A 462 -6.86 -47.37 42.42
N GLU A 463 -8.04 -47.98 42.48
CA GLU A 463 -9.21 -47.52 41.73
C GLU A 463 -9.63 -46.12 42.18
N PHE A 464 -9.70 -45.87 43.50
CA PHE A 464 -9.97 -44.55 44.04
C PHE A 464 -9.00 -43.49 43.50
N LEU A 465 -7.69 -43.71 43.60
CA LEU A 465 -6.68 -42.76 43.13
C LEU A 465 -6.77 -42.54 41.62
N LYS A 466 -7.08 -43.58 40.84
CA LYS A 466 -7.27 -43.48 39.39
C LYS A 466 -8.46 -42.62 39.03
N ILE A 467 -9.61 -42.83 39.66
CA ILE A 467 -10.82 -42.04 39.41
C ILE A 467 -10.59 -40.59 39.86
N GLN A 468 -9.94 -40.37 41.01
CA GLN A 468 -9.60 -39.04 41.52
C GLN A 468 -8.72 -38.27 40.51
N ARG A 469 -7.65 -38.87 40.00
CA ARG A 469 -6.79 -38.21 39.00
C ARG A 469 -7.55 -37.89 37.71
N LYS A 470 -8.34 -38.84 37.19
CA LYS A 470 -9.19 -38.57 36.02
C LYS A 470 -10.13 -37.39 36.26
N LEU A 471 -10.76 -37.35 37.44
CA LEU A 471 -11.69 -36.28 37.80
C LEU A 471 -10.99 -34.93 37.84
N ASP A 472 -9.84 -34.86 38.50
CA ASP A 472 -9.02 -33.65 38.60
C ASP A 472 -8.56 -33.16 37.22
N ILE A 473 -8.09 -34.07 36.36
CA ILE A 473 -7.64 -33.76 34.99
C ILE A 473 -8.81 -33.27 34.13
N SER A 474 -9.96 -33.96 34.15
CA SER A 474 -11.16 -33.54 33.41
C SER A 474 -11.68 -32.18 33.88
N GLN A 475 -11.62 -31.91 35.19
CA GLN A 475 -12.02 -30.62 35.77
C GLN A 475 -11.05 -29.50 35.37
N GLU A 476 -9.74 -29.76 35.41
CA GLU A 476 -8.70 -28.81 34.96
C GLU A 476 -8.86 -28.50 33.47
N ALA A 477 -9.07 -29.52 32.63
CA ALA A 477 -9.33 -29.35 31.20
C ALA A 477 -10.59 -28.52 30.94
N TYR A 478 -11.69 -28.80 31.64
CA TYR A 478 -12.93 -28.04 31.51
C TYR A 478 -12.72 -26.55 31.86
N ASN A 479 -12.06 -26.29 32.99
CA ASN A 479 -11.76 -24.93 33.46
C ASN A 479 -10.86 -24.18 32.47
N LEU A 480 -9.85 -24.86 31.90
CA LEU A 480 -8.96 -24.30 30.90
C LEU A 480 -9.73 -23.88 29.63
N PHE A 481 -10.55 -24.78 29.06
CA PHE A 481 -11.33 -24.45 27.86
C PHE A 481 -12.37 -23.37 28.12
N GLN A 482 -12.98 -23.34 29.32
CA GLN A 482 -13.86 -22.23 29.71
C GLN A 482 -13.10 -20.89 29.76
N ALA A 483 -11.89 -20.87 30.33
CA ALA A 483 -11.06 -19.67 30.35
C ALA A 483 -10.71 -19.20 28.93
N LYS A 484 -10.29 -20.12 28.05
CA LYS A 484 -9.99 -19.83 26.64
C LYS A 484 -11.21 -19.34 25.86
N ARG A 485 -12.38 -19.94 26.11
CA ARG A 485 -13.65 -19.50 25.53
C ARG A 485 -13.98 -18.07 25.95
N SER A 486 -13.85 -17.79 27.25
CA SER A 486 -14.09 -16.45 27.81
C SER A 486 -13.15 -15.42 27.19
N GLU A 487 -11.87 -15.76 27.04
CA GLU A 487 -10.88 -14.89 26.39
C GLU A 487 -11.27 -14.56 24.94
N ALA A 488 -11.58 -15.58 24.13
CA ALA A 488 -12.02 -15.37 22.74
C ALA A 488 -13.33 -14.57 22.65
N ALA A 489 -14.25 -14.78 23.60
CA ALA A 489 -15.51 -14.05 23.69
C ALA A 489 -15.30 -12.57 24.07
N ILE A 490 -14.40 -12.27 25.01
CA ILE A 490 -14.03 -10.89 25.38
C ILE A 490 -13.44 -10.16 24.17
N ILE A 491 -12.53 -10.79 23.44
CA ILE A 491 -11.88 -10.19 22.26
C ILE A 491 -12.91 -9.89 21.16
N LYS A 492 -13.84 -10.82 20.93
CA LYS A 492 -14.96 -10.61 20.01
C LYS A 492 -15.90 -9.49 20.48
N ALA A 493 -16.18 -9.41 21.78
CA ALA A 493 -17.10 -8.43 22.37
C ALA A 493 -16.50 -7.02 22.40
N ALA A 494 -15.18 -6.89 22.62
CA ALA A 494 -14.47 -5.62 22.58
C ALA A 494 -14.61 -4.97 21.19
N SER A 495 -14.53 -5.76 20.12
CA SER A 495 -14.73 -5.31 18.74
C SER A 495 -13.92 -4.05 18.37
N VAL A 496 -12.71 -3.92 18.93
CA VAL A 496 -11.78 -2.83 18.64
C VAL A 496 -10.76 -3.28 17.59
N SER A 497 -10.53 -2.42 16.60
CA SER A 497 -9.52 -2.65 15.57
C SER A 497 -8.13 -2.34 16.09
N ASP A 498 -7.15 -3.11 15.65
CA ASP A 498 -5.74 -2.86 15.96
C ASP A 498 -5.15 -1.66 15.19
N ILE A 499 -5.96 -1.06 14.30
CA ILE A 499 -5.61 0.11 13.50
C ILE A 499 -6.29 1.33 14.10
N VAL A 500 -5.48 2.24 14.63
CA VAL A 500 -5.92 3.51 15.22
C VAL A 500 -5.41 4.66 14.36
N VAL A 501 -6.27 5.62 14.04
CA VAL A 501 -5.84 6.84 13.34
C VAL A 501 -5.29 7.82 14.37
N ILE A 502 -4.01 8.18 14.24
CA ILE A 502 -3.35 9.14 15.13
C ILE A 502 -3.61 10.56 14.64
N ASP A 503 -3.41 10.81 13.34
CA ASP A 503 -3.70 12.10 12.71
C ASP A 503 -4.36 11.86 11.35
N GLU A 504 -5.54 12.44 11.18
CA GLU A 504 -6.28 12.42 9.92
C GLU A 504 -5.61 13.34 8.91
N ALA A 505 -5.71 12.99 7.62
CA ALA A 505 -5.27 13.88 6.57
C ALA A 505 -6.13 15.15 6.58
N LYS A 506 -5.46 16.31 6.52
CA LYS A 506 -6.09 17.63 6.48
C LYS A 506 -5.27 18.62 5.65
N ASP A 507 -5.95 19.52 4.94
CA ASP A 507 -5.28 20.60 4.20
C ASP A 507 -4.92 21.75 5.14
N ILE A 508 -3.67 21.77 5.62
CA ILE A 508 -3.09 22.86 6.42
C ILE A 508 -2.44 23.96 5.57
N GLY A 509 -2.70 24.01 4.26
CA GLY A 509 -2.18 25.03 3.35
C GLY A 509 -0.74 24.80 2.86
N GLY A 510 0.11 24.11 3.62
CA GLY A 510 1.54 23.90 3.31
C GLY A 510 1.88 22.81 2.29
N GLY A 511 0.90 22.03 1.79
CA GLY A 511 1.16 20.81 1.02
C GLY A 511 1.71 20.97 -0.41
N LEU A 512 2.11 22.16 -0.88
CA LEU A 512 2.58 22.36 -2.26
C LEU A 512 4.01 21.82 -2.44
N ILE A 513 4.17 20.75 -3.22
CA ILE A 513 5.48 20.14 -3.51
C ILE A 513 6.03 20.46 -4.90
N GLY A 514 5.21 20.99 -5.80
CA GLY A 514 5.68 21.35 -7.14
C GLY A 514 4.65 22.12 -7.97
N PRO A 515 5.08 22.72 -9.10
CA PRO A 515 6.44 22.72 -9.64
C PRO A 515 7.40 23.61 -8.83
N ASN A 516 8.65 23.18 -8.65
CA ASN A 516 9.67 23.98 -7.99
C ASN A 516 10.11 25.12 -8.94
N LYS A 517 9.43 26.26 -8.84
CA LYS A 517 9.64 27.42 -9.72
C LYS A 517 11.08 27.93 -9.66
N SER A 518 11.68 27.95 -8.46
CA SER A 518 13.06 28.38 -8.26
C SER A 518 14.06 27.50 -9.02
N LEU A 519 13.91 26.17 -8.90
CA LEU A 519 14.75 25.22 -9.62
C LEU A 519 14.62 25.39 -11.14
N ASN A 520 13.40 25.59 -11.65
CA ASN A 520 13.17 25.78 -13.08
C ASN A 520 13.80 27.07 -13.62
N TYR A 521 13.72 28.18 -12.89
CA TYR A 521 14.39 29.42 -13.29
C TYR A 521 15.92 29.30 -13.21
N MET A 522 16.45 28.61 -12.19
CA MET A 522 17.88 28.34 -12.08
C MET A 522 18.41 27.52 -13.26
N MET A 523 17.70 26.44 -13.64
CA MET A 523 18.06 25.65 -14.82
C MET A 523 17.99 26.48 -16.11
N ALA A 524 17.00 27.36 -16.23
CA ALA A 524 16.88 28.25 -17.38
C ALA A 524 18.02 29.27 -17.47
N LEU A 525 18.47 29.83 -16.34
CA LEU A 525 19.66 30.69 -16.30
C LEU A 525 20.91 29.92 -16.73
N MET A 526 21.09 28.70 -16.23
CA MET A 526 22.24 27.86 -16.58
C MET A 526 22.24 27.51 -18.07
N ILE A 527 21.13 27.00 -18.61
CA ILE A 527 21.02 26.64 -20.03
C ILE A 527 21.14 27.88 -20.90
N GLY A 528 20.47 28.98 -20.55
CA GLY A 528 20.51 30.23 -21.30
C GLY A 528 21.89 30.89 -21.32
N PHE A 529 22.76 30.60 -20.35
CA PHE A 529 24.13 31.10 -20.31
C PHE A 529 25.13 30.14 -20.96
N PHE A 530 25.12 28.86 -20.58
CA PHE A 530 26.12 27.88 -21.02
C PHE A 530 25.90 27.41 -22.46
N LEU A 531 24.66 27.25 -22.92
CA LEU A 531 24.37 26.81 -24.28
C LEU A 531 24.93 27.77 -25.36
N PRO A 532 24.69 29.09 -25.30
CA PRO A 532 25.29 30.02 -26.27
C PRO A 532 26.80 30.15 -26.06
N MET A 533 27.31 30.05 -24.82
CA MET A 533 28.76 30.08 -24.57
C MET A 533 29.47 28.89 -25.23
N PHE A 534 28.88 27.69 -25.12
CA PHE A 534 29.38 26.51 -25.80
C PHE A 534 29.31 26.65 -27.33
N LEU A 535 28.23 27.23 -27.86
CA LEU A 535 28.10 27.48 -29.29
C LEU A 535 29.15 28.48 -29.78
N ILE A 536 29.39 29.56 -29.04
CA ILE A 536 30.46 30.54 -29.33
C ILE A 536 31.84 29.86 -29.29
N PHE A 537 32.06 28.96 -28.34
CA PHE A 537 33.29 28.18 -28.25
C PHE A 537 33.50 27.26 -29.47
N VAL A 538 32.47 26.55 -29.91
CA VAL A 538 32.53 25.73 -31.13
C VAL A 538 32.80 26.61 -32.36
N ILE A 539 32.12 27.76 -32.49
CA ILE A 539 32.37 28.71 -33.58
C ILE A 539 33.81 29.20 -33.53
N PHE A 540 34.35 29.52 -32.35
CA PHE A 540 35.72 29.97 -32.19
C PHE A 540 36.74 28.89 -32.59
N LEU A 541 36.50 27.62 -32.25
CA LEU A 541 37.36 26.51 -32.69
C LEU A 541 37.32 26.28 -34.21
N LEU A 542 36.19 26.56 -34.85
CA LEU A 542 36.03 26.45 -36.31
C LEU A 542 36.48 27.72 -37.06
N ASP A 543 36.79 28.80 -36.33
CA ASP A 543 37.23 30.07 -36.92
C ASP A 543 38.70 29.99 -37.32
N THR A 544 38.96 29.84 -38.61
CA THR A 544 40.32 29.78 -39.18
C THR A 544 40.84 31.14 -39.66
N THR A 545 40.18 32.23 -39.28
CA THR A 545 40.54 33.59 -39.70
C THR A 545 41.67 34.17 -38.85
N ILE A 546 42.57 34.93 -39.47
CA ILE A 546 43.64 35.66 -38.78
C ILE A 546 43.09 36.96 -38.20
N HIS A 547 43.14 37.11 -36.87
CA HIS A 547 42.54 38.24 -36.15
C HIS A 547 43.55 39.27 -35.64
N GLY A 548 44.85 38.96 -35.63
CA GLY A 548 45.88 39.86 -35.12
C GLY A 548 47.23 39.70 -35.82
N SER A 549 48.07 40.73 -35.69
CA SER A 549 49.47 40.71 -36.14
C SER A 549 50.26 39.57 -35.48
N ASP A 550 49.96 39.31 -34.21
CA ASP A 550 50.65 38.32 -33.38
C ASP A 550 50.39 36.89 -33.88
N GLU A 551 49.23 36.62 -34.49
CA GLU A 551 48.94 35.33 -35.13
C GLU A 551 49.72 35.14 -36.43
N VAL A 552 49.90 36.23 -37.20
CA VAL A 552 50.72 36.22 -38.43
C VAL A 552 52.18 35.96 -38.08
N GLU A 553 52.69 36.59 -37.03
CA GLU A 553 54.07 36.41 -36.54
C GLU A 553 54.30 34.99 -35.99
N ARG A 554 53.25 34.32 -35.47
CA ARG A 554 53.34 32.91 -35.03
C ARG A 554 53.24 31.91 -36.19
N LEU A 555 52.51 32.24 -37.26
CA LEU A 555 52.30 31.38 -38.43
C LEU A 555 53.36 31.57 -39.52
N SER A 556 54.04 32.72 -39.55
CA SER A 556 55.02 33.09 -40.56
C SER A 556 56.33 33.56 -39.94
N ARG A 557 57.46 33.16 -40.53
CA ARG A 557 58.81 33.55 -40.08
C ARG A 557 59.25 34.93 -40.58
N ILE A 558 58.37 35.66 -41.26
CA ILE A 558 58.69 36.95 -41.89
C ILE A 558 58.37 38.09 -40.90
N PRO A 559 59.33 38.99 -40.59
CA PRO A 559 59.09 40.09 -39.66
C PRO A 559 58.09 41.09 -40.23
N ILE A 560 57.16 41.55 -39.40
CA ILE A 560 56.13 42.53 -39.78
C ILE A 560 56.76 43.93 -39.82
N ILE A 561 56.82 44.53 -41.01
CA ILE A 561 57.51 45.83 -41.25
C ILE A 561 56.64 47.04 -40.87
N GLY A 562 55.32 46.87 -40.75
CA GLY A 562 54.42 47.93 -40.31
C GLY A 562 52.95 47.50 -40.23
N LEU A 563 52.17 48.17 -39.37
CA LEU A 563 50.74 47.92 -39.18
C LEU A 563 49.94 49.15 -39.61
N ILE A 564 48.95 48.96 -40.48
CA ILE A 564 48.01 50.03 -40.86
C ILE A 564 46.72 49.84 -40.05
N GLY A 565 46.46 50.76 -39.13
CA GLY A 565 45.25 50.74 -38.30
C GLY A 565 43.98 50.94 -39.12
N LYS A 566 42.97 50.10 -38.91
CA LYS A 566 41.66 50.27 -39.54
C LYS A 566 40.85 51.34 -38.80
N TYR A 567 40.58 52.46 -39.47
CA TYR A 567 39.82 53.57 -38.91
C TYR A 567 38.30 53.39 -39.12
N ARG A 568 37.49 53.53 -38.05
CA ARG A 568 36.01 53.29 -38.05
C ARG A 568 35.19 54.55 -37.73
N TYR A 569 35.55 55.71 -38.28
CA TYR A 569 34.73 56.93 -38.19
C TYR A 569 34.15 57.24 -39.56
N GLN A 570 32.92 57.77 -39.61
CA GLN A 570 32.20 57.97 -40.88
C GLN A 570 32.77 59.11 -41.75
N ASN A 571 33.64 59.95 -41.18
CA ASN A 571 34.19 61.14 -41.84
C ASN A 571 35.71 61.19 -41.67
N ASN A 572 36.41 61.70 -42.68
CA ASN A 572 37.88 61.77 -42.70
C ASN A 572 38.46 62.98 -41.91
N LEU A 573 37.62 63.82 -41.29
CA LEU A 573 38.01 65.08 -40.63
C LEU A 573 37.98 64.99 -39.09
N VAL A 574 38.76 64.06 -38.55
CA VAL A 574 38.73 63.67 -37.14
C VAL A 574 39.43 64.67 -36.23
N VAL A 575 40.53 65.24 -36.74
CA VAL A 575 41.30 66.28 -36.03
C VAL A 575 40.45 67.52 -35.79
N PHE A 576 39.45 67.77 -36.64
CA PHE A 576 38.53 68.90 -36.51
C PHE A 576 37.37 68.61 -35.54
N GLU A 577 36.79 67.40 -35.60
CA GLU A 577 35.60 67.06 -34.80
C GLU A 577 35.92 66.58 -33.37
N LYS A 578 37.08 65.96 -33.13
CA LYS A 578 37.54 65.55 -31.80
C LYS A 578 39.04 65.76 -31.62
N PRO A 579 39.49 66.99 -31.31
CA PRO A 579 40.92 67.31 -31.22
C PRO A 579 41.64 66.74 -29.98
N LYS A 580 40.99 65.94 -29.12
CA LYS A 580 41.57 65.36 -27.90
C LYS A 580 41.21 63.88 -27.67
N SER A 581 41.06 63.09 -28.73
CA SER A 581 40.91 61.63 -28.61
C SER A 581 42.20 60.90 -28.88
#